data_AF-A0A1F9PVD0-F1
#
_entry.id   AF-A0A1F9PVD0-F1
#
_cell.length_a   1.000
_cell.length_b   1.000
_cell.length_c   1.000
_cell.angle_alpha   90.00
_cell.angle_beta   90.00
_cell.angle_gamma   90.00
#
_symmetry.space_group_name_H-M   'P 1'
#
loop_
_entity.id
_entity.type
_entity.pdbx_description
1 polymer ?
#
loop_
_entity_poly.entity_id
_entity_poly.type
_entity_poly.pdbx_seq_one_letter_code
_entity_poly.pdbx_strand_id
1 'polypeptide(L)'
;MRLAANNSRPMRKAILFVLLLLALGLFVWWAVPPELFDPDSIATFLQGAEGWTPLAFILLRVVAIVVTVVPNAPLDIAGGALFDPFWGTIYSLIGSEAGAIACFLLARALGREAIAHLLHRELTFSARIANRHLFYVVLFARLEPIFSFALVSYGAGLTRMSLRSFALSTLVGMTPGTIILNYYGMSFFSGNILMQIFLGLFFVILILVIPVWIKRKNPWGWYDKMTGRD
;
A
#
# COMPACT_ATOMS: atom_id res chain seq x y z
N MET A 1 27.88 30.33 -21.19
CA MET A 1 28.41 29.02 -20.77
C MET A 1 28.53 29.01 -19.24
N ARG A 2 27.44 28.68 -18.54
CA ARG A 2 27.42 28.58 -17.07
C ARG A 2 27.38 27.10 -16.73
N LEU A 3 28.41 26.64 -16.02
CA LEU A 3 28.61 25.28 -15.56
C LEU A 3 27.36 24.80 -14.81
N ALA A 4 26.74 23.74 -15.33
CA ALA A 4 25.75 22.96 -14.58
C ALA A 4 26.47 22.42 -13.34
N ALA A 5 26.13 22.95 -12.17
CA ALA A 5 26.59 22.42 -10.91
C ALA A 5 26.14 20.97 -10.82
N ASN A 6 27.10 20.05 -10.98
CA ASN A 6 26.97 18.62 -10.81
C ASN A 6 26.47 18.34 -9.38
N ASN A 7 25.15 18.25 -9.23
CA ASN A 7 24.49 18.01 -7.95
C ASN A 7 24.38 16.50 -7.68
N SER A 8 25.51 15.78 -7.77
CA SER A 8 25.59 14.32 -7.55
C SER A 8 25.37 13.88 -6.10
N ARG A 9 25.34 14.83 -5.14
CA ARG A 9 25.15 14.57 -3.70
C ARG A 9 23.75 14.07 -3.34
N PRO A 10 22.64 14.71 -3.76
CA PRO A 10 21.29 14.14 -3.58
C PRO A 10 21.10 12.82 -4.35
N MET A 11 21.72 12.68 -5.53
CA MET A 11 21.65 11.49 -6.36
C MET A 11 22.25 10.24 -5.69
N ARG A 12 23.46 10.36 -5.13
CA ARG A 12 24.11 9.24 -4.43
C ARG A 12 23.31 8.79 -3.20
N LYS A 13 22.67 9.72 -2.50
CA LYS A 13 21.77 9.42 -1.37
C LYS A 13 20.50 8.69 -1.81
N ALA A 14 19.91 9.08 -2.95
CA ALA A 14 18.75 8.39 -3.50
C ALA A 14 19.07 6.95 -3.94
N ILE A 15 20.20 6.76 -4.63
CA ILE A 15 20.69 5.44 -5.03
C ILE A 15 20.96 4.57 -3.80
N LEU A 16 21.71 5.10 -2.82
CA LEU A 16 21.97 4.40 -1.56
C LEU A 16 20.69 4.06 -0.81
N PHE A 17 19.70 4.95 -0.80
CA PHE A 17 18.43 4.71 -0.13
C PHE A 17 17.59 3.62 -0.82
N VAL A 18 17.48 3.65 -2.15
CA VAL A 18 16.78 2.60 -2.91
C VAL A 18 17.51 1.26 -2.76
N LEU A 19 18.84 1.25 -2.85
CA LEU A 19 19.64 0.05 -2.62
C LEU A 19 19.50 -0.46 -1.19
N LEU A 20 19.40 0.42 -0.20
CA LEU A 20 19.19 0.06 1.20
C LEU A 20 17.79 -0.51 1.43
N LEU A 21 16.75 0.06 0.82
CA LEU A 21 15.40 -0.52 0.86
C LEU A 21 15.34 -1.88 0.18
N LEU A 22 15.99 -2.04 -0.98
CA LEU A 22 16.06 -3.32 -1.69
C LEU A 22 16.87 -4.36 -0.92
N ALA A 23 18.02 -3.96 -0.37
CA ALA A 23 18.86 -4.83 0.45
C ALA A 23 18.13 -5.22 1.74
N LEU A 24 17.43 -4.29 2.38
CA LEU A 24 16.59 -4.59 3.54
C LEU A 24 15.42 -5.49 3.16
N GLY A 25 14.78 -5.26 2.01
CA GLY A 25 13.70 -6.13 1.52
C GLY A 25 14.16 -7.55 1.22
N LEU A 26 15.31 -7.70 0.56
CA LEU A 26 15.96 -8.99 0.31
C LEU A 26 16.43 -9.67 1.59
N PHE A 27 16.99 -8.90 2.52
CA PHE A 27 17.42 -9.39 3.83
C PHE A 27 16.22 -9.90 4.62
N VAL A 28 15.14 -9.13 4.71
CA VAL A 28 13.92 -9.56 5.40
C VAL A 28 13.30 -10.76 4.67
N TRP A 29 13.24 -10.78 3.35
CA TRP A 29 12.79 -11.96 2.59
C TRP A 29 13.61 -13.22 2.90
N TRP A 30 14.91 -13.08 3.11
CA TRP A 30 15.79 -14.20 3.44
C TRP A 30 15.77 -14.57 4.94
N ALA A 31 15.66 -13.59 5.83
CA ALA A 31 15.80 -13.75 7.27
C ALA A 31 14.47 -14.01 7.99
N VAL A 32 13.34 -13.58 7.40
CA VAL A 32 11.99 -13.81 7.94
C VAL A 32 11.51 -15.15 7.41
N PRO A 33 11.32 -16.16 8.29
CA PRO A 33 10.82 -17.45 7.88
C PRO A 33 9.44 -17.30 7.21
N PRO A 34 9.11 -18.13 6.20
CA PRO A 34 7.79 -18.11 5.55
C PRO A 34 6.64 -18.20 6.56
N GLU A 35 6.88 -18.85 7.70
CA GLU A 35 5.93 -18.98 8.80
C GLU A 35 5.55 -17.62 9.41
N LEU A 36 6.42 -16.60 9.40
CA LEU A 36 6.08 -15.25 9.88
C LEU A 36 5.18 -14.46 8.92
N PHE A 37 4.83 -15.01 7.75
CA PHE A 37 3.76 -14.49 6.89
C PHE A 37 2.40 -15.12 7.19
N ASP A 38 2.36 -16.08 8.11
CA ASP A 38 1.13 -16.67 8.62
C ASP A 38 0.49 -15.75 9.66
N PRO A 39 -0.83 -15.47 9.56
CA PRO A 39 -1.52 -14.63 10.53
C PRO A 39 -1.34 -15.08 11.98
N ASP A 40 -1.28 -16.39 12.25
CA ASP A 40 -1.18 -16.93 13.61
C ASP A 40 0.22 -16.67 14.20
N SER A 41 1.26 -16.80 13.38
CA SER A 41 2.63 -16.49 13.79
C SER A 41 2.83 -15.00 14.06
N ILE A 42 2.24 -14.14 13.24
CA ILE A 42 2.22 -12.67 13.48
C ILE A 42 1.50 -12.36 14.79
N ALA A 43 0.35 -13.00 15.03
CA ALA A 43 -0.43 -12.81 16.26
C ALA A 43 0.38 -13.24 17.49
N THR A 44 0.99 -14.42 17.44
CA THR A 44 1.81 -14.97 18.53
C THR A 44 3.01 -14.08 18.84
N PHE A 45 3.71 -13.60 17.80
CA PHE A 45 4.83 -12.67 17.96
C PHE A 45 4.41 -11.37 18.66
N LEU A 46 3.26 -10.81 18.28
CA LEU A 46 2.76 -9.55 18.83
C LEU A 46 2.20 -9.69 20.25
N GLN A 47 1.65 -10.86 20.61
CA GLN A 47 1.18 -11.11 21.98
C GLN A 47 2.32 -10.99 23.01
N GLY A 48 3.57 -11.25 22.62
CA GLY A 48 4.74 -11.03 23.48
C GLY A 48 4.99 -9.57 23.85
N ALA A 49 4.32 -8.60 23.19
CA ALA A 49 4.41 -7.18 23.52
C ALA A 49 3.39 -6.73 24.58
N GLU A 50 2.52 -7.63 25.07
CA GLU A 50 1.53 -7.38 26.12
C GLU A 50 0.70 -6.10 25.88
N GLY A 51 0.70 -5.12 26.79
CA GLY A 51 -0.05 -3.88 26.66
C GLY A 51 0.35 -2.99 25.46
N TRP A 52 1.53 -3.24 24.86
CA TRP A 52 2.02 -2.51 23.70
C TRP A 52 1.66 -3.14 22.36
N THR A 53 0.91 -4.26 22.36
CA THR A 53 0.51 -5.00 21.15
C THR A 53 -0.09 -4.08 20.06
N PRO A 54 -1.01 -3.13 20.34
CA PRO A 54 -1.55 -2.24 19.31
C PRO A 54 -0.49 -1.35 18.65
N LEU A 55 0.42 -0.77 19.45
CA LEU A 55 1.48 0.09 18.93
C LEU A 55 2.50 -0.73 18.13
N ALA A 56 2.89 -1.89 18.64
CA ALA A 56 3.78 -2.82 17.96
C ALA A 56 3.21 -3.25 16.61
N PHE A 57 1.90 -3.55 16.54
CA PHE A 57 1.21 -3.89 15.30
C PHE A 57 1.22 -2.72 14.29
N ILE A 58 0.88 -1.51 14.73
CA ILE A 58 0.91 -0.31 13.87
C ILE A 58 2.32 -0.09 13.30
N LEU A 59 3.35 -0.16 14.13
CA LEU A 59 4.74 0.01 13.71
C LEU A 59 5.20 -1.08 12.76
N LEU A 60 4.84 -2.34 13.05
CA LEU A 60 5.12 -3.48 12.18
C LEU A 60 4.53 -3.24 10.79
N ARG A 61 3.27 -2.79 10.69
CA ARG A 61 2.64 -2.48 9.40
C ARG A 61 3.34 -1.34 8.65
N VAL A 62 3.72 -0.28 9.35
CA VAL A 62 4.47 0.84 8.74
C VAL A 62 5.76 0.31 8.11
N VAL A 63 6.53 -0.48 8.86
CA VAL A 63 7.79 -1.07 8.36
C VAL A 63 7.53 -2.03 7.20
N ALA A 64 6.55 -2.93 7.34
CA ALA A 64 6.20 -3.90 6.31
C ALA A 64 5.89 -3.24 4.96
N ILE A 65 5.15 -2.12 4.97
CA ILE A 65 4.79 -1.36 3.77
C ILE A 65 5.99 -0.60 3.21
N VAL A 66 6.79 0.04 4.06
CA VAL A 66 7.96 0.83 3.61
C VAL A 66 9.01 -0.06 2.96
N VAL A 67 9.26 -1.22 3.56
CA VAL A 67 10.26 -2.20 3.09
C VAL A 67 9.67 -3.12 2.00
N THR A 68 8.35 -3.10 1.80
CA THR A 68 7.65 -3.84 0.73
C THR A 68 7.76 -5.37 0.85
N VAL A 69 7.90 -5.90 2.06
CA VAL A 69 8.25 -7.31 2.26
C VAL A 69 7.02 -8.19 2.45
N VAL A 70 5.98 -7.66 3.11
CA VAL A 70 4.84 -8.43 3.57
C VAL A 70 3.58 -7.99 2.80
N PRO A 71 2.84 -8.93 2.20
CA PRO A 71 1.48 -8.64 1.72
C PRO A 71 0.62 -8.11 2.87
N ASN A 72 -0.27 -7.14 2.61
CA ASN A 72 -1.09 -6.56 3.68
C ASN A 72 -2.13 -7.53 4.24
N ALA A 73 -2.58 -8.50 3.43
CA ALA A 73 -3.68 -9.38 3.81
C ALA A 73 -3.38 -10.22 5.08
N PRO A 74 -2.22 -10.91 5.20
CA PRO A 74 -1.86 -11.58 6.44
C PRO A 74 -1.87 -10.67 7.67
N LEU A 75 -1.39 -9.43 7.54
CA LEU A 75 -1.38 -8.45 8.63
C LEU A 75 -2.80 -8.00 9.01
N ASP A 76 -3.70 -7.84 8.04
CA ASP A 76 -5.11 -7.52 8.29
C ASP A 76 -5.84 -8.68 8.99
N ILE A 77 -5.59 -9.91 8.57
CA ILE A 77 -6.18 -11.12 9.19
C ILE A 77 -5.66 -11.26 10.63
N ALA A 78 -4.34 -11.09 10.85
CA ALA A 78 -3.75 -11.12 12.18
C ALA A 78 -4.31 -10.01 13.08
N GLY A 79 -4.50 -8.80 12.55
CA GLY A 79 -5.11 -7.68 13.28
C GLY A 79 -6.53 -7.99 13.76
N GLY A 80 -7.34 -8.60 12.89
CA GLY A 80 -8.69 -9.03 13.22
C GLY A 80 -8.76 -10.13 14.27
N ALA A 81 -7.78 -11.03 14.27
CA ALA A 81 -7.64 -12.09 15.26
C ALA A 81 -7.17 -11.57 16.63
N LEU A 82 -6.28 -10.57 16.65
CA LEU A 82 -5.70 -10.02 17.89
C LEU A 82 -6.62 -9.01 18.61
N PHE A 83 -7.36 -8.21 17.86
CA PHE A 83 -8.03 -7.02 18.39
C PHE A 83 -9.54 -6.98 18.13
N ASP A 84 -10.14 -8.08 17.65
CA ASP A 84 -11.48 -8.11 17.06
C ASP A 84 -11.59 -7.26 15.77
N PRO A 85 -12.64 -7.45 14.94
CA PRO A 85 -12.72 -6.80 13.63
C PRO A 85 -12.72 -5.26 13.69
N PHE A 86 -13.31 -4.67 14.73
CA PHE A 86 -13.42 -3.21 14.85
C PHE A 86 -12.05 -2.57 15.12
N TRP A 87 -11.37 -2.95 16.21
CA TRP A 87 -10.06 -2.38 16.53
C TRP A 87 -8.96 -2.86 15.60
N GLY A 88 -9.03 -4.12 15.14
CA GLY A 88 -8.15 -4.64 14.11
C GLY A 88 -8.19 -3.77 12.85
N THR A 89 -9.39 -3.38 12.40
CA THR A 89 -9.56 -2.46 11.27
C THR A 89 -8.93 -1.10 11.58
N ILE A 90 -9.22 -0.50 12.74
CA ILE A 90 -8.70 0.83 13.09
C ILE A 90 -7.17 0.84 13.10
N TYR A 91 -6.54 -0.12 13.78
CA TYR A 91 -5.08 -0.20 13.85
C TYR A 91 -4.46 -0.54 12.50
N SER A 92 -5.12 -1.39 11.71
CA SER A 92 -4.69 -1.71 10.35
C SER A 92 -4.72 -0.49 9.44
N LEU A 93 -5.77 0.32 9.51
CA LEU A 93 -5.89 1.57 8.75
C LEU A 93 -4.82 2.58 9.16
N ILE A 94 -4.61 2.78 10.46
CA ILE A 94 -3.59 3.72 10.96
C ILE A 94 -2.19 3.30 10.48
N GLY A 95 -1.81 2.04 10.70
CA GLY A 95 -0.50 1.53 10.29
C GLY A 95 -0.31 1.56 8.77
N SER A 96 -1.34 1.20 8.01
CA SER A 96 -1.28 1.19 6.55
C SER A 96 -1.20 2.58 5.95
N GLU A 97 -1.99 3.51 6.48
CA GLU A 97 -2.02 4.90 6.05
C GLU A 97 -0.68 5.59 6.39
N ALA A 98 -0.15 5.38 7.60
CA ALA A 98 1.15 5.91 8.00
C ALA A 98 2.30 5.36 7.12
N GLY A 99 2.31 4.05 6.84
CA GLY A 99 3.29 3.44 5.93
C GLY A 99 3.19 3.98 4.51
N ALA A 100 1.96 4.11 3.98
CA ALA A 100 1.72 4.66 2.65
C ALA A 100 2.16 6.13 2.55
N ILE A 101 1.85 6.94 3.56
CA ILE A 101 2.29 8.34 3.64
C ILE A 101 3.82 8.42 3.71
N ALA A 102 4.48 7.54 4.48
CA ALA A 102 5.93 7.48 4.54
C ALA A 102 6.53 7.20 3.14
N CYS A 103 6.06 6.17 2.44
CA CYS A 103 6.50 5.88 1.07
C CYS A 103 6.29 7.08 0.12
N PHE A 104 5.13 7.72 0.19
CA PHE A 104 4.80 8.89 -0.62
C PHE A 104 5.76 10.06 -0.37
N LEU A 105 6.02 10.37 0.90
CA LEU A 105 6.91 11.46 1.30
C LEU A 105 8.37 11.14 0.96
N LEU A 106 8.80 9.88 1.13
CA LEU A 106 10.12 9.42 0.73
C LEU A 106 10.33 9.59 -0.77
N ALA A 107 9.42 9.10 -1.61
CA ALA A 107 9.48 9.31 -3.06
C ALA A 107 9.53 10.80 -3.42
N ARG A 108 8.75 11.63 -2.74
CA ARG A 108 8.70 13.07 -2.98
C ARG A 108 10.00 13.77 -2.61
N ALA A 109 10.61 13.38 -1.49
CA ALA A 109 11.88 13.92 -1.03
C ALA A 109 13.05 13.51 -1.93
N LEU A 110 13.02 12.30 -2.49
CA LEU A 110 14.02 11.82 -3.46
C LEU A 110 13.91 12.55 -4.81
N GLY A 111 12.69 12.90 -5.21
CA GLY A 111 12.42 13.69 -6.41
C GLY A 111 12.43 12.87 -7.72
N ARG A 112 11.78 13.42 -8.75
CA ARG A 112 11.64 12.77 -10.07
C ARG A 112 12.98 12.56 -10.78
N GLU A 113 13.84 13.56 -10.74
CA GLU A 113 15.09 13.58 -11.50
C GLU A 113 16.06 12.49 -11.02
N ALA A 114 16.15 12.27 -9.71
CA ALA A 114 16.98 11.21 -9.13
C ALA A 114 16.53 9.82 -9.61
N ILE A 115 15.21 9.58 -9.64
CA ILE A 115 14.66 8.27 -10.03
C ILE A 115 14.69 8.06 -11.56
N ALA A 116 14.41 9.10 -12.36
CA ALA A 116 14.49 9.02 -13.82
C ALA A 116 15.91 8.69 -14.30
N HIS A 117 16.93 9.26 -13.65
CA HIS A 117 18.33 8.91 -13.92
C HIS A 117 18.68 7.48 -13.50
N LEU A 118 18.19 7.03 -12.34
CA LEU A 118 18.38 5.67 -11.83
C LEU A 118 17.83 4.59 -12.75
N LEU A 119 16.62 4.81 -13.28
CA LEU A 119 15.94 3.87 -14.18
C LEU A 119 16.40 3.99 -15.63
N HIS A 120 17.31 4.94 -15.94
CA HIS A 120 17.71 5.33 -17.29
C HIS A 120 16.49 5.55 -18.21
N ARG A 121 15.38 6.00 -17.65
CA ARG A 121 14.09 6.11 -18.33
C ARG A 121 13.40 7.38 -17.85
N GLU A 122 12.94 8.19 -18.80
CA GLU A 122 12.07 9.30 -18.45
C GLU A 122 10.79 8.76 -17.81
N LEU A 123 10.58 9.12 -16.55
CA LEU A 123 9.31 8.92 -15.88
C LEU A 123 8.34 10.01 -16.35
N THR A 124 7.72 9.78 -17.51
CA THR A 124 6.65 10.61 -18.06
C THR A 124 5.33 10.37 -17.31
N PHE A 125 5.33 10.57 -15.98
CA PHE A 125 4.08 10.84 -15.28
C PHE A 125 3.61 12.21 -15.75
N SER A 126 2.72 12.20 -16.74
CA SER A 126 2.21 13.39 -17.42
C SER A 126 1.94 14.49 -16.40
N ALA A 127 2.74 15.56 -16.48
CA ALA A 127 2.64 16.71 -15.58
C ALA A 127 1.28 17.42 -15.69
N ARG A 128 0.46 17.01 -16.67
CA ARG A 128 -0.88 17.51 -16.97
C ARG A 128 -2.00 16.73 -16.29
N ILE A 129 -1.74 15.59 -15.63
CA ILE A 129 -2.80 14.86 -14.93
C ILE A 129 -3.24 15.69 -13.73
N ALA A 130 -4.50 16.14 -13.75
CA ALA A 130 -5.06 16.90 -12.64
C ALA A 130 -5.14 16.03 -11.37
N ASN A 131 -4.93 16.66 -10.21
CA ASN A 131 -4.91 16.00 -8.90
C ASN A 131 -6.16 15.13 -8.65
N ARG A 132 -7.33 15.55 -9.15
CA ARG A 132 -8.58 14.76 -9.09
C ARG A 132 -8.49 13.41 -9.81
N HIS A 133 -7.81 13.32 -10.95
CA HIS A 133 -7.64 12.04 -11.65
C HIS A 133 -6.67 11.14 -10.91
N LEU A 134 -5.58 11.70 -10.35
CA LEU A 134 -4.64 10.96 -9.52
C LEU A 134 -5.34 10.38 -8.27
N PHE A 135 -6.28 11.13 -7.69
CA PHE A 135 -7.13 10.65 -6.59
C PHE A 135 -7.87 9.36 -6.97
N TYR A 136 -8.55 9.35 -8.12
CA TYR A 136 -9.28 8.16 -8.57
C TYR A 136 -8.34 7.01 -8.94
N VAL A 137 -7.19 7.29 -9.55
CA VAL A 137 -6.18 6.27 -9.87
C VAL A 137 -5.74 5.54 -8.60
N VAL A 138 -5.37 6.29 -7.55
CA VAL A 138 -4.94 5.69 -6.28
C VAL A 138 -6.12 4.98 -5.61
N LEU A 139 -7.30 5.61 -5.55
CA LEU A 139 -8.50 5.03 -4.95
C LEU A 139 -8.81 3.64 -5.55
N PHE A 140 -8.83 3.54 -6.87
CA PHE A 140 -9.13 2.28 -7.56
C PHE A 140 -7.98 1.28 -7.44
N ALA A 141 -6.73 1.73 -7.49
CA ALA A 141 -5.58 0.86 -7.25
C ALA A 141 -5.57 0.25 -5.83
N ARG A 142 -6.26 0.84 -4.86
CA ARG A 142 -6.37 0.33 -3.48
C ARG A 142 -7.54 -0.63 -3.27
N LEU A 143 -8.57 -0.53 -4.10
CA LEU A 143 -9.64 -1.52 -4.16
C LEU A 143 -9.17 -2.81 -4.84
N GLU A 144 -8.14 -2.71 -5.67
CA GLU A 144 -7.51 -3.82 -6.37
C GLU A 144 -6.38 -4.44 -5.52
N PRO A 145 -6.41 -5.75 -5.25
CA PRO A 145 -5.33 -6.44 -4.52
C PRO A 145 -4.06 -6.62 -5.36
N ILE A 146 -4.12 -6.35 -6.66
CA ILE A 146 -3.07 -6.68 -7.63
C ILE A 146 -1.85 -5.76 -7.46
N PHE A 147 -2.07 -4.51 -7.06
CA PHE A 147 -0.99 -3.53 -6.97
C PHE A 147 -0.36 -3.51 -5.58
N SER A 148 0.97 -3.64 -5.52
CA SER A 148 1.72 -3.50 -4.28
C SER A 148 1.48 -2.14 -3.63
N PHE A 149 1.24 -2.15 -2.31
CA PHE A 149 0.94 -0.95 -1.56
C PHE A 149 2.05 0.10 -1.65
N ALA A 150 3.30 -0.36 -1.62
CA ALA A 150 4.46 0.50 -1.73
C ALA A 150 4.59 1.07 -3.14
N LEU A 151 4.37 0.26 -4.18
CA LEU A 151 4.48 0.69 -5.57
C LEU A 151 3.54 1.86 -5.88
N VAL A 152 2.26 1.74 -5.48
CA VAL A 152 1.26 2.81 -5.65
C VAL A 152 1.67 4.07 -4.87
N SER A 153 2.18 3.91 -3.65
CA SER A 153 2.55 5.02 -2.77
C SER A 153 3.78 5.78 -3.28
N TYR A 154 4.85 5.06 -3.63
CA TYR A 154 6.06 5.64 -4.22
C TYR A 154 5.72 6.29 -5.58
N GLY A 155 4.95 5.61 -6.43
CA GLY A 155 4.49 6.16 -7.70
C GLY A 155 3.71 7.46 -7.54
N ALA A 156 2.73 7.49 -6.63
CA ALA A 156 1.96 8.69 -6.32
C ALA A 156 2.84 9.83 -5.77
N GLY A 157 3.84 9.51 -4.94
CA GLY A 157 4.80 10.47 -4.40
C GLY A 157 5.58 11.21 -5.47
N LEU A 158 5.88 10.53 -6.59
CA LEU A 158 6.54 11.09 -7.78
C LEU A 158 5.58 11.88 -8.70
N THR A 159 4.30 11.98 -8.39
CA THR A 159 3.36 12.81 -9.17
C THR A 159 3.16 14.20 -8.56
N ARG A 160 2.35 15.04 -9.23
CA ARG A 160 1.87 16.32 -8.67
C ARG A 160 0.72 16.16 -7.67
N MET A 161 0.36 14.94 -7.31
CA MET A 161 -0.73 14.66 -6.36
C MET A 161 -0.45 15.32 -5.01
N SER A 162 -1.44 15.98 -4.42
CA SER A 162 -1.28 16.54 -3.07
C SER A 162 -1.27 15.43 -2.01
N LEU A 163 -0.56 15.63 -0.90
CA LEU A 163 -0.56 14.67 0.21
C LEU A 163 -1.97 14.39 0.73
N ARG A 164 -2.81 15.42 0.84
CA ARG A 164 -4.21 15.28 1.28
C ARG A 164 -5.02 14.40 0.36
N SER A 165 -4.91 14.62 -0.96
CA SER A 165 -5.59 13.79 -1.95
C SER A 165 -5.11 12.34 -1.87
N PHE A 166 -3.80 12.12 -1.72
CA PHE A 166 -3.22 10.78 -1.58
C PHE A 166 -3.76 10.06 -0.35
N ALA A 167 -3.70 10.72 0.80
CA ALA A 167 -4.15 10.17 2.07
C ALA A 167 -5.64 9.79 2.02
N LEU A 168 -6.50 10.71 1.61
CA LEU A 168 -7.94 10.45 1.49
C LEU A 168 -8.26 9.34 0.48
N SER A 169 -7.59 9.32 -0.68
CA SER A 169 -7.81 8.25 -1.67
C SER A 169 -7.36 6.89 -1.15
N THR A 170 -6.26 6.86 -0.39
CA THR A 170 -5.70 5.61 0.17
C THR A 170 -6.59 5.09 1.27
N LEU A 171 -6.95 5.94 2.24
CA LEU A 171 -7.84 5.59 3.33
C LEU A 171 -9.20 5.07 2.83
N VAL A 172 -9.87 5.82 1.95
CA VAL A 172 -11.18 5.42 1.42
C VAL A 172 -11.08 4.15 0.58
N GLY A 173 -10.02 4.03 -0.24
CA GLY A 173 -9.86 2.89 -1.15
C GLY A 173 -9.54 1.57 -0.44
N MET A 174 -8.78 1.61 0.66
CA MET A 174 -8.41 0.39 1.38
C MET A 174 -9.43 -0.03 2.44
N THR A 175 -10.21 0.92 2.99
CA THR A 175 -11.15 0.66 4.09
C THR A 175 -12.05 -0.56 3.87
N PRO A 176 -12.74 -0.72 2.72
CA PRO A 176 -13.62 -1.87 2.51
C PRO A 176 -12.86 -3.20 2.58
N GLY A 177 -11.67 -3.25 1.97
CA GLY A 177 -10.84 -4.45 1.95
C GLY A 177 -10.31 -4.81 3.34
N THR A 178 -9.83 -3.81 4.08
CA THR A 178 -9.33 -3.97 5.45
C THR A 178 -10.42 -4.47 6.40
N ILE A 179 -11.64 -3.95 6.32
CA ILE A 179 -12.78 -4.41 7.13
C ILE A 179 -13.05 -5.90 6.89
N ILE A 180 -13.12 -6.31 5.61
CA ILE A 180 -13.43 -7.70 5.26
C ILE A 180 -12.35 -8.65 5.77
N LEU A 181 -11.07 -8.29 5.58
CA LEU A 181 -9.93 -9.12 5.98
C LEU A 181 -9.80 -9.22 7.52
N ASN A 182 -10.04 -8.14 8.25
CA ASN A 182 -10.04 -8.18 9.71
C ASN A 182 -11.23 -9.00 10.23
N TYR A 183 -12.41 -8.91 9.61
CA TYR A 183 -13.54 -9.75 9.96
C TYR A 183 -13.28 -11.24 9.65
N TYR A 184 -12.57 -11.52 8.56
CA TYR A 184 -12.13 -12.86 8.20
C TYR A 184 -11.18 -13.44 9.26
N GLY A 185 -10.25 -12.64 9.80
CA GLY A 185 -9.36 -13.03 10.91
C GLY A 185 -10.10 -13.56 12.12
N MET A 186 -11.12 -12.83 12.60
CA MET A 186 -11.97 -13.31 13.71
C MET A 186 -12.71 -14.62 13.34
N SER A 187 -13.18 -14.73 12.10
CA SER A 187 -13.93 -15.91 11.63
C SER A 187 -13.05 -17.15 11.44
N PHE A 188 -11.74 -16.98 11.23
CA PHE A 188 -10.77 -18.06 11.09
C PHE A 188 -10.68 -18.88 12.39
N PHE A 189 -10.58 -18.20 13.53
CA PHE A 189 -10.48 -18.84 14.85
C PHE A 189 -11.81 -19.35 15.42
N SER A 190 -12.95 -18.81 14.96
CA SER A 190 -14.27 -19.30 15.39
C SER A 190 -14.69 -20.61 14.72
N GLY A 191 -13.93 -21.11 13.72
CA GLY A 191 -14.21 -22.37 13.04
C GLY A 191 -15.46 -22.36 12.14
N ASN A 192 -16.07 -21.19 11.90
CA ASN A 192 -17.28 -21.08 11.09
C ASN A 192 -16.96 -21.11 9.58
N ILE A 193 -16.80 -22.32 9.06
CA ILE A 193 -16.40 -22.59 7.66
C ILE A 193 -17.37 -21.95 6.64
N LEU A 194 -18.68 -21.90 6.93
CA LEU A 194 -19.69 -21.34 6.03
C LEU A 194 -19.51 -19.82 5.89
N MET A 195 -19.26 -19.13 7.01
CA MET A 195 -18.97 -17.69 7.00
C MET A 195 -17.66 -17.38 6.27
N GLN A 196 -16.63 -18.21 6.44
CA GLN A 196 -15.34 -18.05 5.76
C GLN A 196 -15.49 -18.19 4.23
N ILE A 197 -16.23 -19.21 3.77
CA ILE A 197 -16.52 -19.41 2.34
C ILE A 197 -17.30 -18.22 1.79
N PHE A 198 -18.36 -17.79 2.50
CA PHE A 198 -19.18 -16.66 2.08
C PHE A 198 -18.37 -15.36 1.96
N LEU A 199 -17.54 -15.05 2.95
CA LEU A 199 -16.67 -13.86 2.95
C LEU A 199 -15.60 -13.93 1.87
N GLY A 200 -14.97 -15.09 1.69
CA GLY A 200 -13.98 -15.28 0.63
C GLY A 200 -14.60 -15.07 -0.75
N LEU A 201 -15.78 -15.64 -0.99
CA LEU A 201 -16.50 -15.52 -2.25
C LEU A 201 -17.02 -14.09 -2.46
N PHE A 202 -17.48 -13.42 -1.41
CA PHE A 202 -17.83 -12.01 -1.42
C PHE A 202 -16.63 -11.13 -1.78
N PHE A 203 -15.46 -11.38 -1.18
CA PHE A 203 -14.23 -10.65 -1.46
C PHE A 203 -13.78 -10.83 -2.92
N VAL A 204 -13.82 -12.06 -3.44
CA VAL A 204 -13.53 -12.36 -4.85
C VAL A 204 -14.51 -11.66 -5.79
N ILE A 205 -15.82 -11.69 -5.49
CA ILE A 205 -16.83 -10.96 -6.27
C ILE A 205 -16.54 -9.47 -6.24
N LEU A 206 -16.19 -8.91 -5.08
CA LEU A 206 -15.91 -7.49 -4.91
C LEU A 206 -14.71 -7.08 -5.75
N ILE A 207 -13.63 -7.87 -5.75
CA ILE A 207 -12.45 -7.69 -6.59
C ILE A 207 -12.80 -7.77 -8.08
N LEU A 208 -13.69 -8.66 -8.52
CA LEU A 208 -14.01 -8.80 -9.95
C LEU A 208 -15.04 -7.79 -10.45
N VAL A 209 -16.06 -7.49 -9.64
CA VAL A 209 -17.22 -6.69 -10.05
C VAL A 209 -16.93 -5.21 -9.98
N ILE A 210 -16.27 -4.73 -8.93
CA ILE A 210 -16.00 -3.30 -8.76
C ILE A 210 -15.21 -2.74 -9.96
N PRO A 211 -14.11 -3.35 -10.42
CA PRO A 211 -13.31 -2.82 -11.53
C PRO A 211 -14.04 -2.85 -12.86
N VAL A 212 -14.73 -3.97 -13.14
CA VAL A 212 -15.55 -4.12 -14.35
C VAL A 212 -16.67 -3.10 -14.37
N TRP A 213 -17.33 -2.88 -13.22
CA TRP A 213 -18.41 -1.91 -13.10
C TRP A 213 -17.91 -0.48 -13.29
N ILE A 214 -16.79 -0.11 -12.66
CA ILE A 214 -16.17 1.21 -12.81
C ILE A 214 -15.73 1.44 -14.26
N LYS A 215 -15.10 0.44 -14.90
CA LYS A 215 -14.68 0.52 -16.30
C LYS A 215 -15.88 0.68 -17.22
N ARG A 216 -16.96 -0.07 -16.98
CA ARG A 216 -18.16 -0.09 -17.83
C ARG A 216 -19.02 1.17 -17.69
N LYS A 217 -19.18 1.69 -16.48
CA LYS A 217 -19.95 2.93 -16.24
C LYS A 217 -19.16 4.19 -16.61
N ASN A 218 -17.83 4.10 -16.71
CA ASN A 218 -16.89 5.23 -16.87
C ASN A 218 -17.40 6.54 -16.23
N PRO A 219 -17.78 6.53 -14.94
CA PRO A 219 -18.60 7.59 -14.35
C PRO A 219 -17.92 8.98 -14.34
N TRP A 220 -16.62 9.03 -14.63
CA TRP A 220 -15.81 10.24 -14.60
C TRP A 220 -15.05 10.51 -15.92
N GLY A 221 -15.29 9.73 -16.98
CA GLY A 221 -14.60 9.90 -18.27
C GLY A 221 -13.08 9.64 -18.24
N TRP A 222 -12.57 9.03 -17.18
CA TRP A 222 -11.13 8.90 -16.94
C TRP A 222 -10.48 7.89 -17.89
N TYR A 223 -11.22 6.83 -18.26
CA TYR A 223 -10.74 5.80 -19.17
C TYR A 223 -10.53 6.34 -20.59
N ASP A 224 -11.45 7.17 -21.07
CA ASP A 224 -11.40 7.77 -22.42
C ASP A 224 -10.23 8.77 -22.53
N LYS A 225 -10.03 9.59 -21.49
CA LYS A 225 -8.90 10.54 -21.40
C LYS A 225 -7.53 9.87 -21.28
N MET A 226 -7.44 8.67 -20.69
CA MET A 226 -6.19 7.91 -20.62
C MET A 226 -5.88 7.18 -21.93
N THR A 227 -6.91 6.82 -22.69
CA THR A 227 -6.77 6.11 -23.98
C THR A 227 -6.74 7.04 -25.18
N GLY A 228 -6.88 8.36 -24.97
CA GLY A 228 -6.88 9.36 -26.04
C GLY A 228 -8.11 9.26 -26.94
N ARG A 229 -9.22 8.74 -26.42
CA ARG A 229 -10.52 8.70 -27.10
C ARG A 229 -11.30 9.97 -26.76
N ASP A 230 -10.79 11.11 -27.21
CA ASP A 230 -11.52 12.38 -27.25
C ASP A 230 -11.61 12.84 -28.72
#